data_AF-A0A7Y0S327-F1
#
_entry.id   AF-A0A7Y0S327-F1
#
_cell.length_a   1.000
_cell.length_b   1.000
_cell.length_c   1.000
_cell.angle_alpha   90.00
_cell.angle_beta   90.00
_cell.angle_gamma   90.00
#
_symmetry.space_group_name_H-M   'P 1'
#
loop_
_entity.id
_entity.type
_entity.pdbx_description
1 polymer ?
#
loop_
_entity_poly.entity_id
_entity_poly.type
_entity_poly.pdbx_seq_one_letter_code
_entity_poly.pdbx_strand_id
1 'polypeptide(L)'
;AALVCAAGRSLHLAMRLGRATQRLRAEQALTRQVVDTALDCVVIFDSSGQITGFNRVAERVLGYDRDEVLGADAVQLLAPPEL
;
A
#
# COMPACT_ATOMS: atom_id res chain seq x y z
N ALA A 1 -22.58 -37.48 -14.62
CA ALA A 1 -21.83 -37.35 -13.35
C ALA A 1 -20.56 -36.49 -13.47
N ALA A 2 -19.70 -36.67 -14.50
CA ALA A 2 -18.43 -35.92 -14.63
C ALA A 2 -18.56 -34.40 -14.82
N LEU A 3 -19.56 -33.93 -15.57
CA LEU A 3 -19.79 -32.49 -15.85
C LEU A 3 -20.17 -31.68 -14.60
N VAL A 4 -21.01 -32.22 -13.72
CA VAL A 4 -21.41 -31.58 -12.45
C VAL A 4 -20.21 -31.46 -11.49
N CYS A 5 -19.36 -32.47 -11.46
CA CYS A 5 -18.17 -32.49 -10.60
C CYS A 5 -17.09 -31.49 -11.09
N ALA A 6 -16.94 -31.32 -12.41
CA ALA A 6 -16.06 -30.32 -12.99
C ALA A 6 -16.54 -28.88 -12.70
N ALA A 7 -17.84 -28.60 -12.86
CA ALA A 7 -18.45 -27.30 -12.53
C ALA A 7 -18.30 -26.94 -11.04
N GLY A 8 -18.49 -27.92 -10.14
CA GLY A 8 -18.29 -27.74 -8.70
C GLY A 8 -16.85 -27.39 -8.33
N ARG A 9 -15.85 -28.00 -8.99
CA ARG A 9 -14.43 -27.67 -8.78
C ARG A 9 -14.09 -26.25 -9.26
N SER A 10 -14.62 -25.83 -10.41
CA SER A 10 -14.39 -24.48 -10.94
C SER A 10 -14.99 -23.39 -10.04
N LEU A 11 -16.22 -23.59 -9.55
CA LEU A 11 -16.85 -22.66 -8.62
C LEU A 11 -16.10 -22.59 -7.28
N HIS A 12 -15.65 -23.74 -6.76
CA HIS A 12 -14.87 -23.80 -5.53
C HIS A 12 -13.53 -23.05 -5.65
N LEU A 13 -12.83 -23.19 -6.79
CA LEU A 13 -11.59 -22.46 -7.05
C LEU A 13 -11.83 -20.96 -7.14
N ALA A 14 -12.86 -20.53 -7.87
CA ALA A 14 -13.24 -19.13 -7.99
C ALA A 14 -13.56 -18.49 -6.62
N MET A 15 -14.31 -19.19 -5.76
CA MET A 15 -14.61 -18.73 -4.40
C MET A 15 -13.35 -18.61 -3.52
N ARG A 16 -12.40 -19.56 -3.64
CA ARG A 16 -11.13 -19.51 -2.91
C ARG A 16 -10.28 -18.31 -3.31
N LEU A 17 -10.15 -18.05 -4.61
CA LEU A 17 -9.44 -16.90 -5.15
C LEU A 17 -10.11 -15.57 -4.73
N GLY A 18 -11.44 -15.50 -4.80
CA GLY A 18 -12.19 -14.32 -4.34
C GLY A 18 -11.97 -14.03 -2.86
N ARG A 19 -12.00 -15.05 -1.99
CA ARG A 19 -11.72 -14.87 -0.56
C ARG A 19 -10.27 -14.49 -0.28
N ALA A 20 -9.31 -15.07 -1.00
CA ALA A 20 -7.90 -14.73 -0.85
C ALA A 20 -7.63 -13.27 -1.24
N THR A 21 -8.19 -12.81 -2.36
CA THR A 21 -8.06 -11.41 -2.80
C THR A 21 -8.74 -10.43 -1.85
N GLN A 22 -9.91 -10.77 -1.31
CA GLN A 22 -10.57 -9.94 -0.29
C GLN A 22 -9.74 -9.82 1.00
N ARG A 23 -9.14 -10.92 1.47
CA ARG A 23 -8.26 -10.89 2.65
C ARG A 23 -7.05 -10.00 2.44
N LEU A 24 -6.36 -10.16 1.30
CA LEU A 24 -5.23 -9.30 0.95
C LEU A 24 -5.62 -7.82 0.92
N ARG A 25 -6.76 -7.49 0.33
CA ARG A 25 -7.27 -6.10 0.30
C ARG A 25 -7.60 -5.57 1.70
N ALA A 26 -8.21 -6.39 2.56
CA ALA A 26 -8.55 -5.99 3.91
C ALA A 26 -7.28 -5.73 4.76
N GLU A 27 -6.27 -6.60 4.64
CA GLU A 27 -4.97 -6.40 5.31
C GLU A 27 -4.26 -5.14 4.80
N GLN A 28 -4.23 -4.92 3.49
CA GLN A 28 -3.65 -3.71 2.91
C GLN A 28 -4.37 -2.43 3.40
N ALA A 29 -5.71 -2.46 3.45
CA ALA A 29 -6.49 -1.35 3.95
C ALA A 29 -6.22 -1.08 5.43
N LEU A 30 -6.15 -2.12 6.26
CA LEU A 30 -5.82 -1.98 7.67
C LEU A 30 -4.43 -1.39 7.88
N THR A 31 -3.41 -1.91 7.18
CA THR A 31 -2.05 -1.37 7.25
C THR A 31 -2.00 0.09 6.85
N ARG A 32 -2.69 0.47 5.76
CA ARG A 32 -2.76 1.86 5.31
C ARG A 32 -3.44 2.75 6.35
N GLN A 33 -4.54 2.28 6.94
CA GLN A 33 -5.25 3.01 7.98
C GLN A 33 -4.38 3.22 9.23
N VAL A 34 -3.64 2.21 9.67
CA VAL A 34 -2.71 2.33 10.81
C VAL A 34 -1.67 3.42 10.53
N VAL A 35 -1.05 3.40 9.35
CA VAL A 35 -0.05 4.41 8.94
C VAL A 35 -0.65 5.81 8.87
N ASP A 36 -1.86 5.96 8.31
CA ASP A 36 -2.54 7.24 8.18
C ASP A 36 -2.99 7.82 9.54
N THR A 37 -3.24 6.95 10.53
CA THR A 37 -3.59 7.35 11.90
C THR A 37 -2.39 7.49 12.85
N ALA A 38 -1.20 7.12 12.40
CA ALA A 38 0.01 7.28 13.20
C ALA A 38 0.23 8.76 13.54
N LEU A 39 0.65 9.02 14.78
CA LEU A 39 1.00 10.37 15.23
C LEU A 39 2.39 10.81 14.75
N ASP A 40 3.22 9.85 14.34
CA ASP A 40 4.55 10.09 13.82
C ASP A 40 4.52 10.39 12.31
N CYS A 41 5.54 11.12 11.85
CA CYS A 41 5.80 11.32 10.43
C CYS A 41 6.23 9.99 9.80
N VAL A 42 5.48 9.51 8.81
CA VAL A 42 5.77 8.26 8.10
C VAL A 42 5.94 8.52 6.61
N VAL A 43 7.12 8.17 6.11
CA VAL A 43 7.46 8.14 4.69
C VAL A 43 7.93 6.72 4.34
N ILE A 44 7.39 6.17 3.26
CA ILE A 44 7.73 4.83 2.76
C ILE A 44 8.31 5.01 1.35
N PHE A 45 9.43 4.36 1.06
CA PHE A 45 10.03 4.34 -0.26
C PHE A 45 10.39 2.91 -0.68
N ASP A 46 10.48 2.67 -1.98
CA ASP A 46 10.83 1.36 -2.55
C ASP A 46 12.35 1.14 -2.61
N SER A 47 12.76 -0.01 -3.15
CA SER A 47 14.18 -0.36 -3.31
C SER A 47 14.96 0.57 -4.23
N SER A 48 14.27 1.35 -5.07
CA SER A 48 14.86 2.36 -5.95
C SER A 48 14.87 3.74 -5.30
N GLY A 49 14.44 3.87 -4.04
CA GLY A 49 14.39 5.13 -3.31
C GLY A 49 13.18 5.99 -3.64
N GLN A 50 12.23 5.50 -4.45
CA GLN A 50 11.04 6.29 -4.80
C GLN A 50 10.00 6.24 -3.70
N ILE A 51 9.44 7.39 -3.34
CA ILE A 51 8.40 7.49 -2.30
C ILE A 51 7.13 6.77 -2.79
N THR A 52 6.67 5.79 -2.01
CA THR A 52 5.45 5.00 -2.25
C THR A 52 4.37 5.24 -1.20
N GLY A 53 4.71 5.90 -0.09
CA GLY A 53 3.77 6.23 0.98
C GLY A 53 4.16 7.50 1.71
N PHE A 54 3.14 8.32 2.02
CA PHE A 54 3.29 9.58 2.73
C PHE A 54 2.01 9.79 3.56
N ASN A 55 2.14 9.81 4.88
CA ASN A 55 0.99 9.94 5.77
C ASN A 55 0.61 11.40 6.02
N ARG A 56 -0.59 11.65 6.54
CA ARG A 56 -1.08 13.02 6.80
C ARG A 56 -0.22 13.81 7.80
N VAL A 57 0.53 13.13 8.67
CA VAL A 57 1.48 13.81 9.55
C VAL A 57 2.70 14.27 8.76
N ALA A 58 3.21 13.46 7.85
CA ALA A 58 4.32 13.82 6.95
C ALA A 58 3.97 15.03 6.10
N GLU A 59 2.75 15.11 5.56
CA GLU A 59 2.28 16.32 4.83
C GLU A 59 2.37 17.58 5.68
N ARG A 60 1.93 17.49 6.94
CA ARG A 60 1.95 18.62 7.87
C ARG A 60 3.35 19.00 8.34
N VAL A 61 4.23 18.03 8.56
CA VAL A 61 5.57 18.24 9.12
C VAL A 61 6.56 18.67 8.05
N LEU A 62 6.51 18.04 6.88
CA LEU A 62 7.45 18.29 5.78
C LEU A 62 6.94 19.35 4.80
N GLY A 63 5.64 19.67 4.83
CA GLY A 63 5.05 20.77 4.06
C GLY A 63 4.78 20.44 2.59
N TYR A 64 4.78 19.17 2.21
CA TYR A 64 4.45 18.70 0.87
C TYR A 64 3.11 17.96 0.88
N ASP A 65 2.33 18.04 -0.20
CA ASP A 65 1.19 17.15 -0.37
C ASP A 65 1.67 15.77 -0.82
N ARG A 66 0.96 14.72 -0.38
CA ARG A 66 1.26 13.35 -0.82
C ARG A 66 1.34 13.21 -2.33
N ASP A 67 0.41 13.82 -3.06
CA ASP A 67 0.33 13.67 -4.52
C ASP A 67 1.49 14.36 -5.25
N GLU A 68 2.19 15.29 -4.59
CA GLU A 68 3.38 15.97 -5.11
C GLU A 68 4.66 15.14 -4.96
N VAL A 69 4.71 14.25 -3.97
CA VAL A 69 5.93 13.53 -3.59
C VAL A 69 5.93 12.05 -3.98
N LEU A 70 4.77 11.46 -4.30
CA LEU A 70 4.72 10.07 -4.74
C LEU A 70 5.52 9.86 -6.04
N GLY A 71 6.41 8.87 -6.02
CA GLY A 71 7.34 8.58 -7.12
C GLY A 71 8.61 9.46 -7.15
N ALA A 72 8.69 10.49 -6.32
CA ALA A 72 9.91 11.28 -6.19
C ALA A 72 11.01 10.50 -5.45
N ASP A 73 12.26 10.87 -5.70
CA ASP A 73 13.42 10.33 -4.98
C ASP A 73 13.41 10.84 -3.53
N ALA A 74 13.37 9.89 -2.58
CA ALA A 74 13.28 10.20 -1.16
C ALA A 74 14.53 10.91 -0.63
N VAL A 75 15.72 10.61 -1.16
CA VAL A 75 16.97 11.23 -0.70
C VAL A 75 16.99 12.68 -1.16
N GLN A 76 16.65 12.96 -2.41
CA GLN A 76 16.60 14.34 -2.91
C GLN A 76 15.61 15.22 -2.14
N LEU A 77 14.47 14.66 -1.72
CA LEU A 77 13.44 15.41 -1.01
C LEU A 77 13.76 15.60 0.48
N LEU A 78 14.35 14.59 1.14
CA LEU A 78 14.47 14.53 2.60
C LEU A 78 15.90 14.75 3.11
N ALA A 79 16.92 14.62 2.26
CA ALA A 79 18.30 14.87 2.67
C ALA A 79 18.48 16.34 3.07
N PRO A 80 19.15 16.62 4.19
CA PRO A 80 19.63 17.97 4.48
C PRO A 80 20.58 18.44 3.36
N PRO A 81 20.68 19.76 3.11
CA PRO A 81 21.49 20.35 2.04
C PRO A 81 23.01 20.12 2.15
N GLU A 82 23.48 19.33 3.11
CA GLU A 82 24.89 19.17 3.50
C GLU A 82 25.41 17.72 3.36
N LEU A 83 24.67 16.83 2.69
CA LEU A 83 25.11 15.46 2.39
C LEU A 83 25.82 15.34 1.02
#